data_AF-A0A7W7ZT96-F1
#
_entry.id   AF-A0A7W7ZT96-F1
#
_cell.length_a   1.000
_cell.length_b   1.000
_cell.length_c   1.000
_cell.angle_alpha   90.00
_cell.angle_beta   90.00
_cell.angle_gamma   90.00
#
_symmetry.space_group_name_H-M   'P 1'
#
loop_
_entity.id
_entity.type
_entity.pdbx_description
1 polymer ?
#
loop_
_entity_poly.entity_id
_entity_poly.type
_entity_poly.pdbx_seq_one_letter_code
_entity_poly.pdbx_strand_id
1 'polypeptide(L)'
;MKQLTETITKVQTGDSLTARTDAAEHLADLTKKVHPDRVDDKTLASMVSLLDSPEDSVRAWVAGAIGFLGPRAISAAPTLLKLLPEADCVQGDLTSAGAIRLALKKIGAKAPPQSTCGTAAK
;
A
#
# COMPACT_ATOMS: atom_id res chain seq x y z
N MET A 1 -0.73 -12.51 -15.32
CA MET A 1 -0.37 -11.09 -15.09
C MET A 1 -1.39 -10.11 -15.62
N LYS A 2 -2.10 -10.36 -16.75
CA LYS A 2 -3.14 -9.44 -17.29
C LYS A 2 -4.11 -8.89 -16.24
N GLN A 3 -4.70 -9.77 -15.43
CA GLN A 3 -5.65 -9.37 -14.37
C GLN A 3 -5.06 -8.40 -13.33
N LEU A 4 -3.77 -8.52 -13.00
CA LEU A 4 -3.13 -7.68 -12.00
C LEU A 4 -2.93 -6.26 -12.53
N THR A 5 -2.47 -6.12 -13.78
CA THR A 5 -2.35 -4.84 -14.47
C THR A 5 -3.70 -4.16 -14.70
N GLU A 6 -4.72 -4.92 -15.11
CA GLU A 6 -6.09 -4.42 -15.26
C GLU A 6 -6.65 -3.89 -13.94
N THR A 7 -6.37 -4.59 -12.83
CA THR A 7 -6.82 -4.15 -11.50
C THR A 7 -6.11 -2.86 -11.09
N ILE A 8 -4.79 -2.73 -11.34
CA ILE A 8 -4.04 -1.49 -11.11
C ILE A 8 -4.68 -0.33 -11.87
N THR A 9 -5.05 -0.52 -13.15
CA THR A 9 -5.74 0.52 -13.93
C THR A 9 -7.09 0.89 -13.31
N LYS A 10 -7.87 -0.10 -12.85
CA LYS A 10 -9.15 0.17 -12.19
C LYS A 10 -9.01 0.98 -10.91
N VAL A 11 -7.94 0.79 -10.13
CA VAL A 11 -7.65 1.64 -8.96
C VAL A 11 -7.45 3.10 -9.37
N GLN A 12 -6.82 3.36 -10.53
CA GLN A 12 -6.56 4.72 -11.02
C GLN A 12 -7.78 5.36 -11.65
N THR A 13 -8.55 4.61 -12.43
CA THR A 13 -9.66 5.14 -13.24
C THR A 13 -11.03 4.99 -12.59
N GLY A 14 -11.12 4.39 -11.40
CA GLY A 14 -12.40 4.20 -10.71
C GLY A 14 -13.11 5.54 -10.46
N ASP A 15 -14.40 5.59 -10.78
CA ASP A 15 -15.21 6.82 -10.71
C ASP A 15 -15.64 7.20 -9.28
N SER A 16 -15.45 6.31 -8.31
CA SER A 16 -15.82 6.52 -6.90
C SER A 16 -14.79 5.97 -5.92
N LEU A 17 -14.77 6.51 -4.70
CA LEU A 17 -13.92 6.04 -3.61
C LEU A 17 -14.11 4.53 -3.37
N THR A 18 -15.35 4.06 -3.34
CA THR A 18 -15.67 2.64 -3.16
C THR A 18 -15.08 1.80 -4.29
N ALA A 19 -15.29 2.20 -5.56
CA ALA A 19 -14.78 1.45 -6.71
C ALA A 19 -13.24 1.34 -6.69
N ARG A 20 -12.54 2.42 -6.31
CA ARG A 20 -11.07 2.42 -6.17
C ARG A 20 -10.62 1.54 -5.01
N THR A 21 -11.32 1.59 -3.89
CA THR A 21 -11.02 0.80 -2.69
C THR A 21 -11.23 -0.69 -2.96
N ASP A 22 -12.36 -1.08 -3.55
CA ASP A 22 -12.66 -2.46 -3.92
C ASP A 22 -11.65 -2.99 -4.94
N ALA A 23 -11.24 -2.17 -5.91
CA ALA A 23 -10.18 -2.54 -6.85
C ALA A 23 -8.83 -2.73 -6.14
N ALA A 24 -8.50 -1.89 -5.15
CA ALA A 24 -7.26 -2.00 -4.40
C ALA A 24 -7.26 -3.23 -3.48
N GLU A 25 -8.38 -3.54 -2.85
CA GLU A 25 -8.59 -4.78 -2.10
C GLU A 25 -8.40 -6.00 -3.00
N HIS A 26 -9.07 -6.01 -4.16
CA HIS A 26 -8.93 -7.07 -5.15
C HIS A 26 -7.48 -7.25 -5.60
N LEU A 27 -6.74 -6.15 -5.77
CA LEU A 27 -5.32 -6.17 -6.11
C LEU A 27 -4.49 -6.86 -5.01
N ALA A 28 -4.75 -6.57 -3.73
CA ALA A 28 -4.08 -7.21 -2.61
C ALA A 28 -4.36 -8.71 -2.57
N ASP A 29 -5.60 -9.08 -2.80
CA ASP A 29 -6.07 -10.47 -2.82
C ASP A 29 -5.45 -11.29 -3.96
N LEU A 30 -5.34 -10.71 -5.15
CA LEU A 30 -4.62 -11.30 -6.27
C LEU A 30 -3.14 -11.45 -5.95
N THR A 31 -2.52 -10.40 -5.40
CA THR A 31 -1.10 -10.40 -5.05
C THR A 31 -0.75 -11.49 -4.03
N LYS A 32 -1.65 -11.74 -3.07
CA LYS A 32 -1.51 -12.82 -2.08
C LYS A 32 -1.52 -14.22 -2.70
N LYS A 33 -2.22 -14.40 -3.82
CA LYS A 33 -2.41 -15.71 -4.50
C LYS A 33 -1.34 -16.00 -5.56
N VAL A 34 -0.58 -14.99 -5.98
CA VAL A 34 0.50 -15.16 -6.97
C VAL A 34 1.85 -15.31 -6.28
N HIS A 35 2.76 -16.04 -6.92
CA HIS A 35 4.14 -16.11 -6.47
C HIS A 35 4.82 -14.74 -6.66
N PRO A 36 5.52 -14.17 -5.65
CA PRO A 36 6.10 -12.83 -5.73
C PRO A 36 7.01 -12.58 -6.93
N ASP A 37 7.79 -13.58 -7.35
CA ASP A 37 8.70 -13.49 -8.50
C ASP A 37 7.98 -13.33 -9.86
N ARG A 38 6.66 -13.56 -9.91
CA ARG A 38 5.86 -13.32 -11.11
C ARG A 38 5.53 -11.84 -11.30
N VAL A 39 5.72 -11.02 -10.26
CA VAL A 39 5.48 -9.59 -10.31
C VAL A 39 6.77 -8.89 -10.70
N ASP A 40 6.85 -8.49 -11.97
CA ASP A 40 7.97 -7.74 -12.50
C ASP A 40 8.12 -6.34 -11.87
N ASP A 41 9.27 -5.71 -12.08
CA ASP A 41 9.58 -4.40 -11.49
C ASP A 41 8.69 -3.28 -12.03
N LYS A 42 8.21 -3.40 -13.28
CA LYS A 42 7.26 -2.45 -13.86
C LYS A 42 5.95 -2.47 -13.09
N THR A 43 5.44 -3.67 -12.82
CA THR A 43 4.20 -3.87 -12.08
C THR A 43 4.35 -3.41 -10.64
N LEU A 44 5.48 -3.71 -9.99
CA LEU A 44 5.76 -3.16 -8.66
C LEU A 44 5.80 -1.63 -8.69
N ALA A 45 6.49 -1.02 -9.66
CA ALA A 45 6.54 0.44 -9.77
C ALA A 45 5.14 1.05 -9.93
N SER A 46 4.27 0.41 -10.72
CA SER A 46 2.86 0.81 -10.81
C SER A 46 2.13 0.67 -9.48
N MET A 47 2.31 -0.43 -8.74
CA MET A 47 1.74 -0.58 -7.39
C MET A 47 2.24 0.50 -6.44
N VAL A 48 3.53 0.84 -6.47
CA VAL A 48 4.11 1.91 -5.66
C VAL A 48 3.48 3.26 -6.00
N SER A 49 3.21 3.56 -7.28
CA SER A 49 2.53 4.80 -7.66
C SER A 49 1.09 4.91 -7.15
N LEU A 50 0.42 3.78 -6.85
CA LEU A 50 -0.91 3.82 -6.25
C LEU A 50 -0.88 4.27 -4.78
N LEU A 51 0.28 4.27 -4.13
CA LEU A 51 0.44 4.80 -2.77
C LEU A 51 0.28 6.33 -2.72
N ASP A 52 0.36 7.02 -3.86
CA ASP A 52 0.07 8.46 -3.97
C ASP A 52 -1.45 8.75 -4.07
N SER A 53 -2.30 7.73 -3.98
CA SER A 53 -3.76 7.89 -3.94
C SER A 53 -4.19 8.75 -2.74
N PRO A 54 -5.12 9.70 -2.93
CA PRO A 54 -5.61 10.53 -1.83
C PRO A 54 -6.41 9.73 -0.80
N GLU A 55 -7.01 8.62 -1.19
CA GLU A 55 -7.82 7.75 -0.33
C GLU A 55 -6.93 6.84 0.54
N ASP A 56 -7.00 7.02 1.86
CA ASP A 56 -6.17 6.22 2.79
C ASP A 56 -6.50 4.72 2.75
N SER A 57 -7.76 4.37 2.49
CA SER A 57 -8.18 2.97 2.31
C SER A 57 -7.52 2.32 1.10
N VAL A 58 -7.35 3.05 -0.02
CA VAL A 58 -6.62 2.57 -1.20
C VAL A 58 -5.16 2.35 -0.83
N ARG A 59 -4.52 3.33 -0.16
CA ARG A 59 -3.14 3.19 0.31
C ARG A 59 -2.96 1.97 1.21
N ALA A 60 -3.92 1.68 2.09
CA ALA A 60 -3.87 0.54 3.00
C ALA A 60 -3.81 -0.79 2.23
N TRP A 61 -4.71 -1.00 1.27
CA TRP A 61 -4.73 -2.21 0.46
C TRP A 61 -3.50 -2.36 -0.43
N VAL A 62 -3.06 -1.27 -1.05
CA VAL A 62 -1.85 -1.26 -1.90
C VAL A 62 -0.61 -1.58 -1.08
N ALA A 63 -0.45 -0.98 0.11
CA ALA A 63 0.65 -1.31 1.03
C ALA A 63 0.62 -2.78 1.43
N GLY A 64 -0.56 -3.32 1.75
CA GLY A 64 -0.75 -4.75 2.02
C GLY A 64 -0.30 -5.63 0.84
N ALA A 65 -0.69 -5.27 -0.39
CA ALA A 65 -0.30 -5.97 -1.61
C ALA A 65 1.23 -6.00 -1.78
N ILE A 66 1.91 -4.85 -1.62
CA ILE A 66 3.37 -4.75 -1.65
C ILE A 66 4.00 -5.63 -0.56
N GLY A 67 3.42 -5.66 0.64
CA GLY A 67 3.86 -6.54 1.71
C GLY A 67 3.78 -8.03 1.37
N PHE A 68 2.75 -8.46 0.62
CA PHE A 68 2.62 -9.87 0.18
C PHE A 68 3.72 -10.31 -0.79
N LEU A 69 4.35 -9.37 -1.49
CA LEU A 69 5.52 -9.67 -2.33
C LEU A 69 6.77 -9.97 -1.50
N GLY A 70 6.80 -9.60 -0.22
CA GLY A 70 7.93 -9.88 0.67
C GLY A 70 9.23 -9.17 0.23
N PRO A 71 10.42 -9.74 0.54
CA PRO A 71 11.70 -9.08 0.35
C PRO A 71 11.99 -8.58 -1.07
N ARG A 72 11.39 -9.19 -2.11
CA ARG A 72 11.56 -8.73 -3.49
C ARG A 72 11.14 -7.27 -3.65
N ALA A 73 10.16 -6.80 -2.86
CA ALA A 73 9.59 -5.47 -2.98
C ALA A 73 10.29 -4.44 -2.08
N ILE A 74 11.52 -4.72 -1.64
CA ILE A 74 12.32 -3.80 -0.83
C ILE A 74 12.51 -2.42 -1.47
N SER A 75 12.48 -2.32 -2.80
CA SER A 75 12.55 -1.05 -3.53
C SER A 75 11.38 -0.10 -3.21
N ALA A 76 10.26 -0.61 -2.68
CA ALA A 76 9.12 0.19 -2.22
C ALA A 76 9.32 0.78 -0.81
N ALA A 77 10.32 0.34 -0.04
CA ALA A 77 10.54 0.77 1.34
C ALA A 77 10.67 2.30 1.50
N PRO A 78 11.41 3.04 0.65
CA PRO A 78 11.53 4.49 0.80
C PRO A 78 10.18 5.22 0.70
N THR A 79 9.32 4.81 -0.23
CA THR A 79 7.99 5.41 -0.40
C THR A 79 7.10 5.12 0.80
N LEU A 80 7.07 3.86 1.27
CA LEU A 80 6.31 3.45 2.45
C LEU A 80 6.75 4.19 3.71
N LEU A 81 8.07 4.37 3.90
CA LEU A 81 8.62 5.12 5.03
C LEU A 81 8.27 6.60 4.98
N LYS A 82 8.25 7.20 3.78
CA LYS A 82 7.87 8.61 3.58
C LYS A 82 6.40 8.86 3.92
N LEU A 83 5.52 7.94 3.56
CA LEU A 83 4.07 8.09 3.77
C LEU A 83 3.62 7.77 5.21
N LEU A 84 4.39 6.98 5.94
CA LEU A 84 4.01 6.49 7.25
C LEU A 84 3.67 7.58 8.28
N PRO A 85 4.40 8.72 8.38
CA PRO A 85 4.05 9.78 9.33
C PRO A 85 2.70 10.44 9.04
N GLU A 86 2.38 10.64 7.76
CA GLU A 86 1.08 11.18 7.35
C GLU A 86 -0.03 10.17 7.66
N ALA A 87 0.20 8.90 7.34
CA ALA A 87 -0.73 7.80 7.60
C ALA A 87 -0.99 7.57 9.09
N ASP A 88 0.04 7.71 9.96
CA ASP A 88 -0.10 7.56 11.42
C ASP A 88 -1.09 8.60 12.01
N CYS A 89 -1.31 9.73 11.32
CA CYS A 89 -2.20 10.81 11.75
C CYS A 89 -3.60 10.75 11.14
N VAL A 90 -3.84 9.83 10.21
CA VAL A 90 -5.18 9.64 9.63
C VAL A 90 -6.09 8.98 10.65
N GLN A 91 -7.26 9.56 10.87
CA GLN A 91 -8.32 8.98 11.70
C GLN A 91 -9.33 8.24 10.83
N GLY A 92 -9.70 7.02 11.24
CA GLY A 92 -10.69 6.20 10.55
C GLY A 92 -10.59 4.73 10.96
N ASP A 93 -11.60 3.94 10.59
CA ASP A 93 -11.65 2.50 10.93
C ASP A 93 -10.63 1.68 10.12
N LEU A 94 -10.38 2.07 8.87
CA LEU A 94 -9.38 1.46 7.99
C LEU A 94 -8.30 2.48 7.65
N THR A 95 -7.15 2.39 8.33
CA THR A 95 -6.00 3.26 8.05
C THR A 95 -4.83 2.54 7.39
N SER A 96 -4.08 3.26 6.57
CA SER A 96 -2.92 2.71 5.86
C SER A 96 -1.70 2.51 6.77
N ALA A 97 -1.61 3.18 7.92
CA ALA A 97 -0.45 3.10 8.82
C ALA A 97 -0.13 1.67 9.25
N GLY A 98 -1.14 0.90 9.67
CA GLY A 98 -0.98 -0.49 10.06
C GLY A 98 -0.50 -1.37 8.91
N ALA A 99 -1.08 -1.19 7.72
CA ALA A 99 -0.71 -1.92 6.52
C ALA A 99 0.72 -1.57 6.04
N ILE A 100 1.09 -0.29 6.06
CA ILE A 100 2.44 0.20 5.73
C ILE A 100 3.48 -0.42 6.66
N ARG A 101 3.23 -0.42 7.97
CA ARG A 101 4.13 -1.05 8.97
C ARG A 101 4.30 -2.54 8.74
N LEU A 102 3.19 -3.24 8.46
CA LEU A 102 3.22 -4.67 8.13
C LEU A 102 3.99 -4.94 6.84
N ALA A 103 3.79 -4.10 5.81
CA ALA A 103 4.49 -4.20 4.55
C ALA A 103 6.00 -4.02 4.73
N LEU A 104 6.42 -2.95 5.42
CA LEU A 104 7.83 -2.69 5.77
C LEU A 104 8.46 -3.91 6.45
N LYS A 105 7.79 -4.48 7.46
CA LYS A 105 8.26 -5.70 8.13
C LYS A 105 8.42 -6.87 7.17
N LYS A 106 7.44 -7.12 6.29
CA LYS A 106 7.45 -8.25 5.34
C LYS A 106 8.50 -8.10 4.25
N ILE A 107 8.80 -6.88 3.82
CA ILE A 107 9.84 -6.61 2.82
C ILE A 107 11.24 -6.51 3.45
N GLY A 108 11.36 -6.60 4.78
CA GLY A 108 12.65 -6.55 5.50
C GLY A 108 13.14 -5.15 5.86
N ALA A 109 12.28 -4.13 5.73
CA ALA A 109 12.57 -2.77 6.16
C ALA A 109 12.13 -2.56 7.62
N LYS A 110 12.93 -1.83 8.39
CA LYS A 110 12.59 -1.47 9.77
C LYS A 110 11.61 -0.29 9.76
N ALA A 111 10.39 -0.52 10.25
CA ALA A 111 9.43 0.57 10.45
C ALA A 111 9.85 1.46 11.65
N PRO A 112 9.77 2.79 11.54
CA PRO A 112 9.95 3.71 12.67
C PRO A 112 8.82 3.51 13.70
N PRO A 113 8.94 4.01 14.95
CA PRO A 113 7.82 4.02 15.89
C PRO A 113 6.61 4.83 15.37
N GLN A 114 5.47 4.75 16.06
CA GLN A 114 4.30 5.58 15.73
C GLN A 114 4.64 7.07 15.87
N SER A 115 4.27 7.83 14.84
CA SER A 115 4.44 9.28 14.83
C SER A 115 3.45 9.89 15.82
N THR A 116 3.92 10.88 16.58
CA THR A 116 3.06 11.60 17.53
C THR A 116 2.23 12.62 16.78
N CYS A 117 0.98 12.27 16.51
CA CYS A 117 0.03 13.15 15.86
C CYS A 117 -0.69 13.96 16.95
N GLY A 118 -0.27 15.21 17.16
CA GLY A 118 -1.02 16.15 18.00
C GLY A 118 -1.04 15.87 19.51
N THR A 119 0.09 15.49 20.11
CA THR A 119 0.38 15.90 21.51
C THR A 119 1.43 17.01 21.50
N ALA A 120 1.07 18.13 20.87
CA ALA A 120 1.61 19.42 21.33
C ALA A 120 0.94 19.70 22.68
N ALA A 121 1.77 19.90 23.69
CA ALA A 121 1.41 20.12 25.08
C ALA A 121 0.24 21.11 25.25
N LYS A 122 -0.70 20.74 26.12
CA LYS A 122 -1.59 21.70 26.79
C LYS A 122 -0.80 22.49 27.83
#